data_AF-A0A0F9NDX1-F1
#
_entry.id   AF-A0A0F9NDX1-F1
#
_cell.length_a   1.000
_cell.length_b   1.000
_cell.length_c   1.000
_cell.angle_alpha   90.00
_cell.angle_beta   90.00
_cell.angle_gamma   90.00
#
_symmetry.space_group_name_H-M   'P 1'
#
loop_
_entity.id
_entity.type
_entity.pdbx_description
1 polymer ?
#
loop_
_entity_poly.entity_id
_entity_poly.type
_entity_poly.pdbx_seq_one_letter_code
_entity_poly.pdbx_strand_id
1 'polypeptide(L)'
;MKHDFKVNDGVSFGYGADSYPGTVVKVTPTRVYVTKDGHFCVKAPSCVGAHDGEYTFTQNRDTPKLIFTVKKDGRVTPIGTSSCALSHGRKYWMDPSF
;
A
#
# COMPACT_ATOMS: atom_id res chain seq x y z
N MET A 1 11.27 19.86 1.32
CA MET A 1 11.34 18.38 1.45
C MET A 1 10.51 17.78 0.34
N LYS A 2 11.05 16.79 -0.36
CA LYS A 2 10.38 16.19 -1.52
C LYS A 2 10.47 14.68 -1.34
N HIS A 3 9.36 14.06 -0.98
CA HIS A 3 9.15 12.66 -1.35
C HIS A 3 9.00 12.62 -2.89
N ASP A 4 9.24 11.47 -3.49
CA ASP A 4 9.19 11.25 -4.94
C ASP A 4 7.88 10.64 -5.44
N PHE A 5 6.94 10.31 -4.54
CA PHE A 5 5.60 9.82 -4.89
C PHE A 5 4.84 10.77 -5.84
N LYS A 6 4.17 10.18 -6.82
CA LYS A 6 3.32 10.82 -7.82
C LYS A 6 1.92 10.20 -7.80
N VAL A 7 0.94 10.96 -8.27
CA VAL A 7 -0.42 10.43 -8.48
C VAL A 7 -0.36 9.30 -9.50
N ASN A 8 -1.08 8.21 -9.21
CA ASN A 8 -1.11 6.92 -9.91
C ASN A 8 0.09 6.00 -9.66
N ASP A 9 1.04 6.37 -8.79
CA ASP A 9 2.07 5.42 -8.37
C ASP A 9 1.45 4.24 -7.64
N GLY A 10 1.89 3.04 -8.01
CA GLY A 10 1.63 1.82 -7.25
C GLY A 10 2.51 1.77 -6.01
N VAL A 11 1.90 1.53 -4.86
CA VAL A 11 2.55 1.53 -3.54
C VAL A 11 2.13 0.32 -2.71
N SER A 12 2.90 0.06 -1.67
CA SER A 12 2.58 -0.92 -0.63
C SER A 12 2.57 -0.23 0.72
N PHE A 13 1.59 -0.56 1.55
CA PHE A 13 1.51 -0.04 2.91
C PHE A 13 1.15 -1.12 3.92
N GLY A 14 1.76 -1.04 5.10
CA GLY A 14 1.36 -1.88 6.23
C GLY A 14 0.07 -1.40 6.88
N TYR A 15 -0.75 -2.32 7.39
CA TYR A 15 -1.83 -2.05 8.34
C TYR A 15 -1.94 -3.24 9.30
N GLY A 16 -1.49 -3.06 10.55
CA GLY A 16 -1.31 -4.18 11.48
C GLY A 16 -0.11 -5.03 11.10
N ALA A 17 -0.28 -6.36 11.09
CA ALA A 17 0.72 -7.31 10.60
C ALA A 17 0.75 -7.42 9.07
N ASP A 18 -0.31 -6.97 8.39
CA ASP A 18 -0.45 -7.17 6.95
C ASP A 18 0.16 -6.02 6.13
N SER A 19 0.55 -6.33 4.90
CA SER A 19 0.94 -5.37 3.87
C SER A 19 -0.03 -5.44 2.70
N TYR A 20 -0.54 -4.28 2.29
CA TYR A 20 -1.55 -4.14 1.24
C TYR A 20 -1.03 -3.32 0.06
N PRO A 21 -1.43 -3.67 -1.18
CA PRO A 21 -1.18 -2.85 -2.34
C PRO A 21 -2.11 -1.63 -2.32
N GLY A 22 -1.64 -0.53 -2.91
CA GLY A 22 -2.44 0.67 -3.06
C GLY A 22 -1.98 1.52 -4.22
N THR A 23 -2.76 2.58 -4.46
CA THR A 23 -2.46 3.57 -5.48
C THR A 23 -2.50 4.97 -4.86
N VAL A 24 -1.49 5.78 -5.18
CA VAL A 24 -1.45 7.19 -4.77
C VAL A 24 -2.50 7.98 -5.55
N VAL A 25 -3.41 8.65 -4.85
CA VAL A 25 -4.50 9.43 -5.48
C VAL A 25 -4.35 10.93 -5.29
N LYS A 26 -3.56 11.37 -4.31
CA LYS A 26 -3.24 12.78 -4.09
C LYS A 26 -1.91 12.91 -3.35
N VAL A 27 -1.18 13.97 -3.68
CA VAL A 27 0.12 14.26 -3.08
C VAL A 27 0.18 15.74 -2.70
N THR A 28 0.72 16.05 -1.52
CA THR A 28 1.05 17.40 -1.07
C THR A 28 2.48 17.38 -0.52
N PRO A 29 3.14 18.53 -0.29
CA PRO A 29 4.52 18.56 0.22
C PRO A 29 4.75 17.79 1.52
N THR A 30 3.69 17.55 2.30
CA THR A 30 3.76 16.91 3.61
C THR A 30 2.91 15.65 3.73
N ARG A 31 2.11 15.30 2.70
CA ARG A 31 1.17 14.18 2.77
C ARG A 31 1.06 13.41 1.47
N VAL A 32 0.89 12.10 1.59
CA VAL A 32 0.55 11.19 0.50
C VAL A 32 -0.78 10.52 0.84
N TYR A 33 -1.72 10.57 -0.10
CA TYR A 33 -3.04 9.98 0.03
C TYR A 33 -3.11 8.74 -0.86
N VAL A 34 -3.48 7.60 -0.28
CA VAL A 34 -3.45 6.29 -0.93
C VAL A 34 -4.82 5.63 -0.81
N THR A 35 -5.31 5.05 -1.89
CA THR A 35 -6.44 4.11 -1.86
C THR A 35 -5.92 2.69 -1.78
N LYS A 36 -6.57 1.82 -0.99
CA LYS A 36 -6.28 0.39 -0.97
C LYS A 36 -6.76 -0.22 -2.28
N ASP A 37 -5.86 -0.87 -3.02
CA ASP A 37 -6.22 -1.56 -4.24
C ASP A 37 -6.93 -2.87 -3.89
N GLY A 38 -7.93 -3.25 -4.69
CA GLY A 38 -8.41 -4.62 -4.72
C GLY A 38 -7.32 -5.52 -5.32
N HIS A 39 -7.25 -6.77 -4.87
CA HIS A 39 -6.33 -7.74 -5.45
C HIS A 39 -7.04 -9.06 -5.70
N PHE A 40 -6.67 -9.72 -6.79
CA PHE A 40 -7.14 -11.05 -7.13
C PHE A 40 -5.97 -11.89 -7.61
N CYS A 41 -5.83 -13.09 -7.05
CA CYS A 41 -4.79 -14.04 -7.47
C CYS A 41 -5.17 -14.62 -8.83
N VAL A 42 -4.39 -14.33 -9.85
CA VAL A 42 -4.57 -14.85 -11.21
C VAL A 42 -3.99 -16.26 -11.31
N LYS A 43 -2.92 -16.54 -10.58
CA LYS A 43 -2.23 -17.84 -10.61
C LYS A 43 -1.53 -18.07 -9.28
N ALA A 44 -1.94 -19.09 -8.52
CA ALA A 44 -1.21 -19.54 -7.34
C ALA A 44 -0.59 -20.93 -7.60
N PRO A 45 0.68 -21.17 -7.25
CA PRO A 45 1.29 -22.50 -7.38
C PRO A 45 0.67 -23.56 -6.44
N SER A 46 -0.07 -23.16 -5.40
CA SER A 46 -0.90 -24.07 -4.58
C SER A 46 -2.17 -23.37 -4.09
N CYS A 47 -3.26 -24.12 -4.02
CA CYS A 47 -4.60 -23.69 -3.57
C CYS A 47 -4.71 -23.32 -2.07
N VAL A 48 -3.59 -23.25 -1.36
CA VAL A 48 -3.52 -22.91 0.06
C VAL A 48 -2.39 -21.89 0.23
N GLY A 49 -2.72 -20.68 0.70
CA GLY A 49 -1.75 -19.63 0.99
C GLY A 49 -1.17 -18.99 -0.27
N ALA A 50 -1.90 -18.01 -0.80
CA ALA A 50 -1.52 -17.30 -2.01
C ALA A 50 -0.39 -16.28 -1.70
N HIS A 51 0.81 -16.78 -1.43
CA HIS A 51 1.99 -15.96 -1.10
C HIS A 51 2.90 -15.74 -2.30
N ASP A 52 2.94 -16.71 -3.23
CA ASP A 52 3.83 -16.71 -4.42
C ASP A 52 3.05 -16.70 -5.75
N GLY A 53 1.87 -16.10 -5.76
CA GLY A 53 1.03 -16.03 -6.95
C GLY A 53 1.27 -14.79 -7.82
N GLU A 54 0.78 -14.84 -9.06
CA GLU A 54 0.61 -13.66 -9.91
C GLU A 54 -0.72 -12.97 -9.55
N TYR A 55 -0.71 -11.64 -9.42
CA TYR A 55 -1.87 -10.87 -8.99
C TYR A 55 -2.21 -9.76 -9.94
N THR A 56 -3.51 -9.59 -10.15
CA THR A 56 -4.06 -8.37 -10.72
C THR A 56 -4.49 -7.45 -9.60
N PHE A 57 -4.14 -6.17 -9.73
CA PHE A 57 -4.54 -5.12 -8.80
C PHE A 57 -5.54 -4.20 -9.48
N THR A 58 -6.68 -3.98 -8.82
CA THR A 58 -7.72 -3.07 -9.31
C THR A 58 -7.73 -1.83 -8.43
N GLN A 59 -7.45 -0.68 -9.04
CA GLN A 59 -7.49 0.60 -8.35
C GLN A 59 -8.94 0.93 -7.96
N ASN A 60 -9.22 0.99 -6.66
CA ASN A 60 -10.54 1.36 -6.16
C ASN A 60 -10.59 2.85 -5.82
N ARG A 61 -10.99 3.70 -6.77
CA ARG A 61 -11.02 5.16 -6.60
C ARG A 61 -11.98 5.65 -5.51
N ASP A 62 -13.00 4.86 -5.18
CA ASP A 62 -14.05 5.20 -4.19
C ASP A 62 -13.80 4.61 -2.79
N THR A 63 -12.65 3.96 -2.56
CA THR A 63 -12.32 3.42 -1.23
C THR A 63 -11.84 4.51 -0.26
N PRO A 64 -11.98 4.28 1.07
CA PRO A 64 -11.43 5.17 2.08
C PRO A 64 -9.95 5.45 1.84
N LYS A 65 -9.59 6.74 1.88
CA LYS A 65 -8.22 7.20 1.64
C LYS A 65 -7.42 7.07 2.92
N LEU A 66 -6.31 6.34 2.86
CA LEU A 66 -5.30 6.33 3.90
C LEU A 66 -4.37 7.54 3.69
N ILE A 67 -4.06 8.22 4.79
CA ILE A 67 -3.24 9.44 4.76
C ILE A 67 -1.92 9.15 5.45
N PHE A 68 -0.83 9.41 4.74
CA PHE A 68 0.51 9.29 5.24
C PHE A 68 1.18 10.66 5.34
N THR A 69 1.87 10.89 6.45
CA THR A 69 2.68 12.08 6.69
C THR A 69 4.11 11.82 6.26
N VAL A 70 4.69 12.79 5.54
CA VAL A 70 6.09 12.77 5.15
C VAL A 70 6.89 13.50 6.22
N LYS A 71 7.81 12.79 6.88
CA LYS A 71 8.71 13.33 7.90
C LYS A 71 9.89 14.06 7.28
N LYS A 72 10.63 14.79 8.12
CA LYS A 72 11.76 15.62 7.69
C LYS A 72 12.90 14.84 7.03
N ASP A 73 13.07 13.59 7.43
CA ASP A 73 14.03 12.62 6.88
C ASP A 73 13.55 11.97 5.56
N GLY A 74 12.36 12.33 5.06
CA GLY A 74 11.75 11.71 3.88
C GLY A 74 10.97 10.43 4.17
N ARG A 75 10.98 9.94 5.43
CA ARG A 75 10.21 8.75 5.82
C ARG A 75 8.71 9.05 5.78
N VAL A 76 7.93 8.12 5.25
CA VAL A 76 6.48 8.26 5.15
C VAL A 76 5.80 7.32 6.15
N THR A 77 5.02 7.89 7.07
CA THR A 77 4.31 7.15 8.14
C THR A 77 2.82 7.50 8.12
N PRO A 78 1.90 6.54 8.26
CA PRO A 78 0.48 6.83 8.35
C PRO A 78 0.15 7.68 9.58
N ILE A 79 -0.93 8.44 9.47
CA ILE A 79 -1.46 9.20 10.61
C ILE A 79 -2.09 8.21 11.59
N GLY A 80 -1.59 8.17 12.83
CA GLY A 80 -2.21 7.43 13.93
C GLY A 80 -1.64 6.05 14.24
N THR A 81 -0.65 5.53 13.48
CA THR A 81 0.00 4.24 13.80
C THR A 81 1.52 4.30 13.60
N SER A 82 2.27 3.63 14.48
CA SER A 82 3.75 3.67 14.53
C SER A 82 4.44 2.56 13.73
N SER A 83 3.71 1.52 13.30
CA SER A 83 4.26 0.29 12.73
C SER A 83 4.12 0.16 11.21
N CYS A 84 3.56 1.15 10.54
CA CYS A 84 3.21 1.04 9.12
C CYS A 84 4.12 1.95 8.27
N ALA A 85 4.70 1.41 7.19
CA ALA A 85 5.56 2.13 6.25
C ALA A 85 4.92 2.16 4.86
N LEU A 86 5.08 3.26 4.13
CA LEU A 86 4.69 3.38 2.72
C LEU A 86 5.92 3.20 1.84
N SER A 87 5.85 2.27 0.88
CA SER A 87 6.96 1.97 -0.04
C SER A 87 6.48 1.97 -1.50
N HIS A 88 7.39 2.27 -2.42
CA HIS A 88 7.13 2.15 -3.86
C HIS A 88 6.96 0.68 -4.29
N GLY A 89 6.13 0.48 -5.31
CA GLY A 89 5.83 -0.83 -5.87
C GLY A 89 4.63 -1.48 -5.18
N ARG A 90 4.01 -2.45 -5.86
CA ARG A 90 2.86 -3.23 -5.36
C ARG A 90 3.35 -4.59 -4.87
N LYS A 91 3.44 -4.75 -3.56
CA LYS A 91 3.73 -6.00 -2.85
C LYS A 91 2.68 -6.15 -1.76
N TYR A 92 2.26 -7.38 -1.52
CA TYR A 92 1.31 -7.70 -0.46
C TYR A 92 1.86 -8.88 0.34
N TRP A 93 1.56 -8.90 1.63
CA TRP A 93 1.86 -10.00 2.53
C TRP A 93 0.73 -10.04 3.55
N MET A 94 0.04 -11.17 3.64
CA MET A 94 -0.95 -11.39 4.69
C MET A 94 -0.36 -12.38 5.68
N ASP A 95 -0.48 -12.08 6.97
CA ASP A 95 -0.10 -13.02 8.02
C ASP A 95 -0.94 -14.31 7.85
N PRO A 96 -0.32 -15.48 7.66
CA PRO A 96 -1.05 -16.74 7.45
C PRO A 96 -1.79 -17.23 8.71
N SER A 97 -1.70 -16.52 9.84
CA SER A 97 -2.35 -16.86 11.11
C SER A 97 -3.84 -16.48 11.14
N PHE A 98 -4.70 -17.20 10.41
CA PHE A 98 -6.17 -17.19 10.62
C PHE A 98 -6.75 -18.60 10.59
#